data_AF-A0A839V989-F1
#
_entry.id   AF-A0A839V989-F1
#
_cell.length_a   1.000
_cell.length_b   1.000
_cell.length_c   1.000
_cell.angle_alpha   90.00
_cell.angle_beta   90.00
_cell.angle_gamma   90.00
#
_symmetry.space_group_name_H-M   'P 1'
#
loop_
_entity.id
_entity.type
_entity.pdbx_description
1 polymer ?
#
loop_
_entity_poly.entity_id
_entity_poly.type
_entity_poly.pdbx_seq_one_letter_code
_entity_poly.pdbx_strand_id
1 'polypeptide(L)'
;MILPSNSKAIQREQALADENARLKCQLAEKSEELEIAQYCLTLYRSLMIQHDLKCSMSAKDNCYDACAESFFHSLKIQAIHGECFETRDAMRRQVLEYIEMDYNRQRRHSAIGMISSEAFEARMIAETGVHDC
;
A
#
# COMPACT_ATOMS: atom_id res chain seq x y z
N MET A 1 -20.92 4.79 -65.48
CA MET A 1 -19.62 4.81 -64.76
C MET A 1 -19.90 4.42 -63.31
N ILE A 2 -19.51 3.21 -62.91
CA ILE A 2 -19.64 2.76 -61.51
C ILE A 2 -18.24 2.91 -60.91
N LEU A 3 -18.05 3.88 -60.01
CA LEU A 3 -16.82 3.96 -59.21
C LEU A 3 -16.77 2.72 -58.33
N PRO A 4 -15.66 1.97 -58.26
CA PRO A 4 -15.56 0.83 -57.37
C PRO A 4 -15.59 1.36 -55.93
N SER A 5 -16.69 1.09 -55.24
CA SER A 5 -16.85 1.31 -53.81
C SER A 5 -15.67 0.62 -53.12
N ASN A 6 -14.74 1.39 -52.58
CA ASN A 6 -13.51 0.88 -51.97
C ASN A 6 -13.85 0.29 -50.59
N SER A 7 -14.62 -0.80 -50.60
CA SER A 7 -15.17 -1.50 -49.44
C SER A 7 -14.08 -1.89 -48.42
N LYS A 8 -12.87 -2.19 -48.89
CA LYS A 8 -11.72 -2.46 -48.02
C LYS A 8 -11.22 -1.23 -47.27
N ALA A 9 -11.25 -0.05 -47.89
CA ALA A 9 -10.88 1.20 -47.22
C ALA A 9 -11.93 1.56 -46.16
N ILE A 10 -13.22 1.41 -46.50
CA ILE A 10 -14.34 1.64 -45.57
C ILE A 10 -14.27 0.66 -44.38
N GLN A 11 -14.00 -0.62 -44.63
CA GLN A 11 -13.83 -1.62 -43.56
C GLN A 11 -12.64 -1.31 -42.64
N ARG A 12 -11.53 -0.81 -43.20
CA ARG A 12 -10.34 -0.46 -42.43
C ARG A 12 -10.54 0.79 -41.58
N GLU A 13 -11.26 1.77 -42.12
CA GLU A 13 -11.65 2.98 -41.40
C GLU A 13 -12.63 2.67 -40.26
N GLN A 14 -13.59 1.78 -40.50
CA GLN A 14 -14.51 1.28 -39.47
C GLN A 14 -13.76 0.56 -38.34
N ALA A 15 -12.82 -0.32 -38.67
CA ALA A 15 -12.01 -1.03 -37.68
C ALA A 15 -11.12 -0.09 -36.85
N LEU A 16 -10.56 0.96 -37.47
CA LEU A 16 -9.81 2.01 -36.77
C LEU A 16 -10.70 2.84 -35.85
N ALA A 17 -11.95 3.10 -36.24
CA ALA A 17 -12.91 3.80 -35.41
C ALA A 17 -13.30 2.97 -34.18
N ASP A 18 -13.53 1.66 -34.37
CA ASP A 18 -13.82 0.72 -33.27
C ASP A 18 -12.63 0.58 -32.31
N GLU A 19 -11.40 0.53 -32.82
CA GLU A 19 -10.18 0.51 -32.01
C GLU A 19 -9.99 1.82 -31.23
N ASN A 20 -10.20 2.98 -31.86
CA ASN A 20 -10.18 4.27 -31.17
C ASN A 20 -11.25 4.38 -30.09
N ALA A 21 -12.45 3.83 -30.32
CA ALA A 21 -13.51 3.78 -29.32
C ALA A 21 -13.09 2.93 -28.11
N ARG A 22 -12.47 1.76 -28.35
CA ARG A 22 -11.93 0.91 -27.27
C ARG A 22 -10.82 1.60 -26.48
N LEU A 23 -9.86 2.23 -27.16
CA LEU A 23 -8.77 2.95 -26.51
C LEU A 23 -9.29 4.13 -25.66
N LYS A 24 -10.33 4.84 -26.14
CA LYS A 24 -10.99 5.90 -25.35
C LYS A 24 -11.65 5.37 -24.08
N CYS A 25 -12.33 4.23 -24.14
CA CYS A 25 -12.91 3.61 -22.94
C CYS A 25 -11.83 3.20 -21.93
N GLN A 26 -10.73 2.58 -22.37
CA GLN A 26 -9.63 2.18 -21.48
C GLN A 26 -8.92 3.38 -20.84
N LEU A 27 -8.79 4.49 -21.58
CA LEU A 27 -8.24 5.74 -21.06
C LEU A 27 -9.15 6.35 -19.98
N ALA A 28 -10.48 6.28 -20.17
CA ALA A 28 -11.45 6.75 -19.18
C ALA A 28 -11.39 5.93 -17.88
N GLU A 29 -11.38 4.59 -17.98
CA GLU A 29 -11.26 3.69 -16.82
C GLU A 29 -9.96 3.94 -16.03
N LYS A 30 -8.82 4.07 -16.73
CA LYS A 30 -7.55 4.42 -16.07
C LYS A 30 -7.56 5.82 -15.46
N SER A 31 -8.28 6.77 -16.06
CA SER A 31 -8.41 8.13 -15.51
C SER A 31 -9.21 8.13 -14.21
N GLU A 32 -10.27 7.33 -14.11
CA GLU A 32 -11.06 7.17 -12.88
C GLU A 32 -10.24 6.53 -11.75
N GLU A 33 -9.44 5.49 -12.04
CA GLU A 33 -8.52 4.90 -11.05
C GLU A 33 -7.46 5.90 -10.56
N LEU A 34 -6.91 6.71 -11.47
CA LEU A 34 -5.94 7.76 -11.14
C LEU A 34 -6.56 8.89 -10.31
N GLU A 35 -7.82 9.24 -10.56
CA GLU A 35 -8.56 10.25 -9.79
C GLU A 35 -8.82 9.78 -8.36
N ILE A 36 -9.17 8.51 -8.15
CA ILE A 36 -9.34 7.94 -6.80
C ILE A 36 -8.02 7.99 -6.03
N ALA A 37 -6.91 7.60 -6.66
CA ALA A 37 -5.59 7.64 -6.03
C ALA A 37 -5.15 9.08 -5.68
N GLN A 38 -5.39 10.03 -6.59
CA GLN A 38 -5.13 11.46 -6.34
C GLN A 38 -6.01 12.03 -5.23
N TYR A 39 -7.28 11.66 -5.19
CA TYR A 39 -8.21 12.07 -4.16
C TYR A 39 -7.77 11.56 -2.78
N CYS A 40 -7.46 10.26 -2.66
CA CYS A 40 -6.95 9.67 -1.42
C CYS A 40 -5.64 10.33 -0.97
N LEU A 41 -4.72 10.59 -1.89
CA LEU A 41 -3.47 11.29 -1.59
C LEU A 41 -3.72 12.73 -1.09
N THR A 42 -4.69 13.41 -1.68
CA THR A 42 -5.06 14.78 -1.30
C THR A 42 -5.64 14.80 0.10
N LEU A 43 -6.60 13.93 0.40
CA LEU A 43 -7.14 13.76 1.75
C LEU A 43 -6.06 13.43 2.78
N TYR A 44 -5.16 12.51 2.43
CA TYR A 44 -4.05 12.12 3.29
C TYR A 44 -3.14 13.31 3.60
N ARG A 45 -2.76 14.09 2.58
CA ARG A 45 -1.96 15.32 2.77
C ARG A 45 -2.67 16.36 3.62
N SER A 46 -3.97 16.56 3.42
CA SER A 46 -4.77 17.48 4.24
C SER A 46 -4.75 17.08 5.71
N LEU A 47 -4.91 15.78 6.00
CA LEU A 47 -4.85 15.26 7.37
C LEU A 47 -3.46 15.45 7.99
N MET A 48 -2.38 15.22 7.22
CA MET A 48 -1.02 15.45 7.71
C MET A 48 -0.77 16.91 8.06
N ILE A 49 -1.21 17.85 7.22
CA ILE A 49 -1.10 19.29 7.49
C ILE A 49 -1.90 19.67 8.74
N GLN A 50 -3.11 19.13 8.89
CA GLN A 50 -3.96 19.40 10.06
C GLN A 50 -3.32 18.98 11.39
N HIS A 51 -2.51 17.92 11.39
CA HIS A 51 -1.84 17.39 12.58
C HIS A 51 -0.36 17.81 12.69
N ASP A 52 0.07 18.82 11.92
CA ASP A 52 1.47 19.29 11.86
C ASP A 52 2.47 18.16 11.58
N LEU A 53 2.04 17.14 10.84
CA LEU A 53 2.86 15.99 10.47
C LEU A 53 3.63 16.29 9.17
N LYS A 54 4.95 16.10 9.23
CA LYS A 54 5.81 16.21 8.04
C LYS A 54 5.85 14.88 7.30
N CYS A 55 5.34 14.86 6.07
CA CYS A 55 5.52 13.70 5.20
C CYS A 55 6.98 13.61 4.74
N SER A 56 7.62 12.48 5.04
CA SER A 56 8.96 12.15 4.56
C SER A 56 8.84 10.92 3.67
N MET A 57 9.07 11.11 2.36
CA MET A 57 9.19 10.00 1.43
C MET A 57 10.67 9.78 1.13
N SER A 58 11.17 8.63 1.53
CA SER A 58 12.48 8.12 1.20
C SER A 58 12.59 7.78 -0.29
N ALA A 59 13.80 7.85 -0.83
CA ALA A 59 14.06 7.36 -2.18
C ALA A 59 13.90 5.85 -2.25
N LYS A 60 13.66 5.32 -3.45
CA LYS A 60 13.69 3.88 -3.69
C LYS A 60 15.03 3.30 -3.23
N ASP A 61 14.99 2.11 -2.61
CA ASP A 61 16.14 1.39 -2.06
C ASP A 61 16.82 2.08 -0.85
N ASN A 62 16.04 2.82 -0.06
CA ASN A 62 16.52 3.36 1.21
C ASN A 62 16.60 2.27 2.29
N CYS A 63 17.79 2.06 2.85
CA CYS A 63 18.02 1.04 3.88
C CYS A 63 17.24 1.29 5.18
N TYR A 64 16.81 2.51 5.45
CA TYR A 64 15.97 2.81 6.62
C TYR A 64 14.54 2.26 6.50
N ASP A 65 14.05 1.98 5.28
CA ASP A 65 12.73 1.37 5.07
C ASP A 65 12.76 -0.16 5.22
N ALA A 66 13.95 -0.75 5.25
CA ALA A 66 14.16 -2.19 5.37
C ALA A 66 13.54 -2.78 6.66
N CYS A 67 13.41 -1.98 7.72
CA CYS A 67 12.73 -2.37 8.95
C CYS A 67 11.24 -2.68 8.70
N ALA A 68 10.55 -1.81 7.95
CA ALA A 68 9.15 -2.01 7.59
C ALA A 68 8.99 -3.19 6.62
N GLU A 69 9.90 -3.33 5.65
CA GLU A 69 9.89 -4.46 4.72
C GLU A 69 10.04 -5.80 5.45
N SER A 70 10.96 -5.87 6.43
CA SER A 70 11.17 -7.07 7.24
C SER A 70 9.95 -7.42 8.09
N PHE A 71 9.25 -6.42 8.62
CA PHE A 71 7.97 -6.61 9.32
C PHE A 71 6.93 -7.21 8.40
N PHE A 72 6.66 -6.59 7.24
CA PHE A 72 5.63 -7.07 6.32
C PHE A 72 5.92 -8.44 5.73
N HIS A 73 7.20 -8.75 5.51
CA HIS A 73 7.62 -10.10 5.13
C HIS A 73 7.27 -11.12 6.21
N SER A 74 7.62 -10.82 7.46
CA SER A 74 7.33 -11.69 8.61
C SER A 74 5.83 -11.88 8.84
N LEU A 75 5.04 -10.79 8.79
CA LEU A 75 3.59 -10.83 8.91
C LEU A 75 2.97 -11.74 7.85
N LYS A 76 3.37 -11.58 6.59
CA LYS A 76 2.83 -12.39 5.49
C LYS A 76 3.13 -13.87 5.68
N ILE A 77 4.35 -14.22 6.05
CA ILE A 77 4.74 -15.63 6.21
C ILE A 77 4.14 -16.25 7.46
N GLN A 78 4.12 -15.53 8.57
CA GLN A 78 3.79 -16.11 9.87
C GLN A 78 2.31 -16.03 10.21
N ALA A 79 1.60 -14.98 9.77
CA ALA A 79 0.20 -14.75 10.15
C ALA A 79 -0.81 -14.93 9.00
N ILE A 80 -0.37 -14.85 7.75
CA ILE A 80 -1.28 -14.85 6.58
C ILE A 80 -1.07 -16.09 5.72
N HIS A 81 0.17 -16.53 5.53
CA HIS A 81 0.49 -17.60 4.61
C HIS A 81 -0.04 -18.95 5.12
N GLY A 82 -0.95 -19.55 4.36
CA GLY A 82 -1.57 -20.84 4.70
C GLY A 82 -2.90 -20.72 5.44
N GLU A 83 -3.27 -19.51 5.87
CA GLU A 83 -4.55 -19.26 6.53
C GLU A 83 -5.64 -18.87 5.52
N CYS A 84 -6.86 -19.33 5.74
CA CYS A 84 -8.04 -18.98 4.95
C CYS A 84 -9.03 -18.22 5.83
N PHE A 85 -9.17 -16.92 5.61
CA PHE A 85 -10.08 -16.08 6.39
C PHE A 85 -11.45 -16.01 5.72
N GLU A 86 -12.49 -16.44 6.42
CA GLU A 86 -13.88 -16.38 5.92
C GLU A 86 -14.43 -14.94 5.91
N THR A 87 -13.93 -14.06 6.79
CA THR A 87 -14.40 -12.69 6.93
C THR A 87 -13.25 -11.70 7.10
N ARG A 88 -13.47 -10.45 6.67
CA ARG A 88 -12.49 -9.36 6.84
C ARG A 88 -12.16 -9.12 8.32
N ASP A 89 -13.13 -9.30 9.21
CA ASP A 89 -12.93 -9.07 10.64
C ASP A 89 -12.17 -10.21 11.32
N ALA A 90 -12.26 -11.44 10.81
CA ALA A 90 -11.38 -12.53 11.24
C ALA A 90 -9.92 -12.23 10.86
N MET A 91 -9.67 -11.82 9.61
CA MET A 91 -8.32 -11.42 9.17
C MET A 91 -7.77 -10.26 10.01
N ARG A 92 -8.59 -9.25 10.29
CA ARG A 92 -8.18 -8.12 11.14
C ARG A 92 -7.77 -8.54 12.54
N ARG A 93 -8.56 -9.41 13.17
CA ARG A 93 -8.23 -9.94 14.51
C ARG A 93 -6.91 -10.70 14.47
N GLN A 94 -6.71 -11.57 13.47
CA GLN A 94 -5.44 -12.30 13.32
C GLN A 94 -4.23 -11.37 13.17
N VAL A 95 -4.37 -10.31 12.35
CA VAL A 95 -3.29 -9.33 12.16
C VAL A 95 -3.00 -8.57 13.45
N LEU A 96 -4.04 -8.12 14.18
CA LEU A 96 -3.88 -7.42 15.45
C LEU A 96 -3.22 -8.31 16.51
N GLU A 97 -3.70 -9.55 16.64
CA GLU A 97 -3.14 -10.54 17.56
C GLU A 97 -1.67 -10.81 17.26
N TYR A 98 -1.33 -11.02 15.98
CA TYR A 98 0.07 -11.19 15.58
C TYR A 98 0.94 -9.98 15.94
N ILE A 99 0.45 -8.76 15.72
CA ILE A 99 1.21 -7.54 16.02
C ILE A 99 1.44 -7.42 17.53
N GLU A 100 0.37 -7.53 18.33
CA GLU A 100 0.41 -7.28 19.77
C GLU A 100 1.07 -8.41 20.55
N MET A 101 0.74 -9.66 20.24
CA MET A 101 1.13 -10.81 21.05
C MET A 101 2.43 -11.48 20.57
N ASP A 102 2.66 -11.56 19.26
CA ASP A 102 3.82 -12.26 18.73
C ASP A 102 4.95 -11.28 18.36
N TYR A 103 4.64 -10.29 17.52
CA TYR A 103 5.66 -9.38 17.00
C TYR A 103 6.21 -8.46 18.10
N ASN A 104 5.36 -7.68 18.75
CA ASN A 104 5.83 -6.68 19.71
C ASN A 104 6.38 -7.28 21.01
N ARG A 105 5.78 -8.37 21.49
CA ARG A 105 6.13 -8.99 22.79
C ARG A 105 7.21 -10.04 22.70
N GLN A 106 7.18 -10.91 21.68
CA GLN A 106 8.05 -12.09 21.64
C GLN A 106 9.20 -11.94 20.66
N ARG A 107 9.00 -11.26 19.51
CA ARG A 107 10.02 -11.18 18.47
C ARG A 107 11.20 -10.33 18.92
N ARG A 108 12.40 -10.90 18.80
CA ARG A 108 13.66 -10.23 19.14
C ARG A 108 14.33 -9.69 17.90
N HIS A 109 14.83 -8.46 17.96
CA HIS A 109 15.48 -7.80 16.84
C HIS A 109 16.97 -7.58 17.11
N SER A 110 17.83 -7.98 16.17
CA SER A 110 19.28 -7.81 16.28
C SER A 110 19.68 -6.33 16.40
N ALA A 111 18.96 -5.44 15.70
CA ALA A 111 19.20 -4.01 15.70
C ALA A 111 19.04 -3.34 17.08
N ILE A 112 18.22 -3.90 17.98
CA ILE A 112 17.94 -3.36 19.32
C ILE A 112 18.58 -4.19 20.43
N GLY A 113 19.56 -5.04 20.12
CA GLY A 113 20.27 -5.85 21.11
C GLY A 113 19.55 -7.15 21.49
N MET A 114 18.79 -7.74 20.55
CA MET A 114 18.09 -9.02 20.72
C MET A 114 17.05 -9.02 21.86
N ILE A 115 16.42 -7.88 22.09
CA ILE A 115 15.23 -7.75 22.95
C ILE A 115 13.98 -7.55 22.09
N SER A 116 12.80 -7.68 22.70
CA SER A 116 11.53 -7.40 22.01
C SER A 116 11.28 -5.91 21.89
N SER A 117 10.43 -5.53 20.94
CA SER A 117 10.06 -4.12 20.72
C SER A 117 9.45 -3.51 21.99
N GLU A 118 8.55 -4.23 22.67
CA GLU A 118 7.95 -3.79 23.93
C GLU A 118 9.00 -3.56 25.02
N ALA A 119 9.97 -4.47 25.16
CA ALA A 119 11.05 -4.34 26.15
C ALA A 119 12.00 -3.18 25.81
N PHE A 120 12.25 -2.93 24.52
CA PHE A 120 13.04 -1.79 24.08
C PHE A 120 12.34 -0.47 24.38
N GLU A 121 11.06 -0.34 24.05
CA GLU A 121 10.26 0.86 24.36
C GLU A 121 10.19 1.13 25.86
N ALA A 122 9.91 0.10 26.67
CA ALA A 122 9.90 0.22 28.13
C ALA A 122 11.25 0.70 28.70
N ARG A 123 12.36 0.19 28.14
CA ARG A 123 13.71 0.65 28.50
C ARG A 123 13.92 2.11 28.10
N MET A 124 13.56 2.49 26.87
CA MET A 124 13.69 3.87 26.40
C MET A 124 12.86 4.84 27.25
N ILE A 125 11.64 4.48 27.62
CA ILE A 125 10.80 5.30 28.51
C ILE A 125 11.45 5.46 29.88
N ALA A 126 11.95 4.37 30.47
CA ALA A 126 12.64 4.40 31.75
C ALA A 126 13.93 5.23 31.73
N GLU A 127 14.69 5.20 30.63
CA GLU A 127 15.94 5.93 30.47
C GLU A 127 15.74 7.41 30.11
N THR A 128 14.71 7.72 29.31
CA THR A 128 14.44 9.09 28.84
C THR A 128 13.67 9.91 29.87
N GLY A 129 13.09 9.27 30.91
CA GLY A 129 12.43 9.97 32.01
C GLY A 129 11.38 10.96 31.50
N VAL A 130 10.54 10.54 30.54
CA VAL A 130 9.39 11.33 30.12
C VAL A 130 8.41 11.32 31.28
N HIS A 131 8.58 12.30 32.14
CA HIS A 131 7.57 12.75 33.09
C HIS A 131 6.39 13.18 32.22
N ASP A 132 5.30 12.41 32.28
CA ASP A 132 4.03 12.82 31.68
C ASP A 132 3.75 14.28 32.08
N CYS A 133 3.60 15.14 31.07
CA CYS A 133 2.93 16.43 31.18
C CYS A 133 1.67 16.42 30.32
#